data_AF-A0A354FRP5-F1
#
_entry.id   AF-A0A354FRP5-F1
#
_cell.length_a   1.000
_cell.length_b   1.000
_cell.length_c   1.000
_cell.angle_alpha   90.00
_cell.angle_beta   90.00
_cell.angle_gamma   90.00
#
_symmetry.space_group_name_H-M   'P 1'
#
loop_
_entity.id
_entity.type
_entity.pdbx_description
1 polymer ?
#
loop_
_entity_poly.entity_id
_entity_poly.type
_entity_poly.pdbx_seq_one_letter_code
_entity_poly.pdbx_strand_id
1 'polypeptide(L)'
;MTLATIITLIRLALIPVFAWIAVKYGQSVDAGSAEEPLRWLAVAVYTLASALDGLDGWIARHFNQKSVTGAILDPLTDKALLMTGLTPATFVNWGTDWHLPVWFIVLVIARDLEIIGGDFILYPIHKKGPLEPPSTGKV
;
A
#
# COMPACT_ATOMS: atom_id res chain seq x y z
N MET A 1 18.57 -5.39 -12.56
CA MET A 1 17.49 -5.21 -11.57
C MET A 1 18.08 -5.47 -10.19
N THR A 2 17.74 -4.67 -9.19
CA THR A 2 18.25 -4.89 -7.81
C THR A 2 17.35 -5.88 -7.08
N LEU A 3 17.86 -6.48 -6.00
CA LEU A 3 17.07 -7.40 -5.19
C LEU A 3 15.88 -6.67 -4.53
N ALA A 4 16.09 -5.42 -4.11
CA ALA A 4 15.03 -4.55 -3.62
C ALA A 4 13.92 -4.35 -4.66
N THR A 5 14.25 -4.04 -5.92
CA THR A 5 13.24 -3.87 -6.99
C THR A 5 12.41 -5.14 -7.21
N ILE A 6 13.01 -6.32 -7.10
CA ILE A 6 12.29 -7.60 -7.25
C ILE A 6 11.29 -7.75 -6.10
N ILE A 7 11.67 -7.40 -4.87
CA ILE A 7 10.76 -7.44 -3.72
C ILE A 7 9.59 -6.45 -3.91
N THR A 8 9.86 -5.22 -4.36
CA THR A 8 8.79 -4.24 -4.68
C THR A 8 7.83 -4.79 -5.73
N LEU A 9 8.34 -5.45 -6.78
CA LEU A 9 7.49 -6.07 -7.81
C LEU A 9 6.66 -7.24 -7.27
N ILE A 10 7.23 -8.06 -6.39
CA ILE A 10 6.49 -9.13 -5.71
C ILE A 10 5.35 -8.53 -4.88
N ARG A 11 5.62 -7.47 -4.09
CA ARG A 11 4.58 -6.75 -3.33
C ARG A 11 3.47 -6.25 -4.24
N LEU A 12 3.83 -5.60 -5.33
CA LEU A 12 2.87 -5.09 -6.32
C LEU A 12 1.99 -6.21 -6.89
N ALA A 13 2.54 -7.41 -7.09
CA ALA A 13 1.79 -8.59 -7.53
C ALA A 13 0.91 -9.20 -6.42
N LEU A 14 1.31 -9.11 -5.14
CA LEU A 14 0.51 -9.60 -4.01
C LEU A 14 -0.73 -8.75 -3.74
N ILE A 15 -0.71 -7.46 -4.08
CA ILE A 15 -1.85 -6.54 -3.92
C ILE A 15 -3.13 -7.02 -4.64
N PRO A 16 -3.13 -7.31 -5.95
CA PRO A 16 -4.32 -7.82 -6.63
C PRO A 16 -4.70 -9.23 -6.16
N VAL A 17 -3.74 -10.05 -5.73
CA VAL A 17 -4.00 -11.36 -5.13
C VAL A 17 -4.78 -11.20 -3.83
N PHE A 18 -4.35 -10.31 -2.93
CA PHE A 18 -5.07 -9.99 -1.71
C PHE A 18 -6.49 -9.50 -2.00
N ALA A 19 -6.64 -8.52 -2.90
CA ALA A 19 -7.95 -7.97 -3.26
C ALA A 19 -8.90 -9.05 -3.78
N TRP A 20 -8.41 -9.95 -4.63
CA TRP A 20 -9.19 -11.08 -5.15
C TRP A 20 -9.64 -12.04 -4.03
N ILE A 21 -8.73 -12.41 -3.11
CA ILE A 21 -9.06 -13.29 -1.98
C ILE A 21 -10.09 -12.61 -1.06
N ALA A 22 -9.94 -11.33 -0.77
CA ALA A 22 -10.87 -10.58 0.08
C ALA A 22 -12.28 -10.56 -0.53
N VAL A 23 -12.40 -10.25 -1.82
CA VAL A 23 -13.70 -10.28 -2.52
C VAL A 23 -14.29 -11.69 -2.54
N LYS A 24 -13.47 -12.73 -2.74
CA LYS A 24 -13.92 -14.13 -2.71
C LYS A 24 -14.44 -14.54 -1.34
N TYR A 25 -13.78 -14.12 -0.26
CA TYR A 25 -14.27 -14.36 1.08
C TYR A 25 -15.64 -13.68 1.29
N GLY A 26 -15.80 -12.40 0.92
CA GLY A 26 -17.10 -11.73 1.04
C GLY A 26 -18.22 -12.43 0.26
N GLN A 27 -17.94 -12.87 -0.97
CA GLN A 27 -18.90 -13.67 -1.75
C GLN A 27 -19.30 -14.97 -1.03
N SER A 28 -18.35 -15.63 -0.35
CA SER A 28 -18.63 -16.86 0.42
C SER A 28 -19.50 -16.59 1.64
N VAL A 29 -19.29 -15.45 2.31
CA VAL A 29 -20.10 -14.99 3.44
C VAL A 29 -21.51 -14.66 2.99
N ASP A 30 -21.66 -13.91 1.90
CA ASP A 30 -22.95 -13.52 1.34
C ASP A 30 -23.75 -14.74 0.83
N ALA A 31 -23.06 -15.80 0.39
CA ALA A 31 -23.66 -17.08 0.02
C ALA A 31 -24.13 -17.92 1.24
N GLY A 32 -23.85 -17.48 2.46
CA GLY A 32 -24.19 -18.19 3.70
C GLY A 32 -23.25 -19.34 4.06
N SER A 33 -22.16 -19.53 3.30
CA SER A 33 -21.14 -20.57 3.53
C SER A 33 -19.76 -19.92 3.64
N ALA A 34 -19.51 -19.27 4.78
CA ALA A 34 -18.26 -18.55 5.01
C ALA A 34 -17.04 -19.49 4.93
N GLU A 35 -16.20 -19.30 3.92
CA GLU A 35 -14.95 -20.03 3.76
C GLU A 35 -13.84 -19.38 4.60
N GLU A 36 -13.82 -19.68 5.90
CA GLU A 36 -12.81 -19.17 6.84
C GLU A 36 -11.34 -19.34 6.39
N PRO A 37 -10.94 -20.38 5.62
CA PRO A 37 -9.58 -20.45 5.09
C PRO A 37 -9.20 -19.24 4.21
N LEU A 38 -10.14 -18.68 3.44
CA LEU A 38 -9.90 -17.50 2.61
C LEU A 38 -9.61 -16.26 3.45
N ARG A 39 -10.28 -16.12 4.59
CA ARG A 39 -10.05 -15.00 5.53
C ARG A 39 -8.64 -15.03 6.08
N TRP A 40 -8.18 -16.18 6.56
CA TRP A 40 -6.81 -16.32 7.06
C TRP A 40 -5.77 -16.16 5.95
N LEU A 41 -6.07 -16.63 4.74
CA LEU A 41 -5.20 -16.42 3.58
C LEU A 41 -5.10 -14.92 3.21
N ALA A 42 -6.21 -14.18 3.24
CA ALA A 42 -6.21 -12.74 3.00
C ALA A 42 -5.32 -12.00 4.01
N VAL A 43 -5.47 -12.31 5.30
CA VAL A 43 -4.64 -11.74 6.37
C VAL A 43 -3.16 -12.08 6.17
N ALA A 44 -2.85 -13.34 5.85
CA ALA A 44 -1.48 -13.77 5.61
C ALA A 44 -0.85 -13.04 4.41
N VAL A 45 -1.54 -12.95 3.28
CA VAL A 45 -1.05 -12.27 2.08
C VAL A 45 -0.86 -10.77 2.34
N TYR A 46 -1.81 -10.11 3.00
CA TYR A 46 -1.69 -8.68 3.33
C TYR A 46 -0.53 -8.41 4.28
N THR A 47 -0.35 -9.27 5.30
CA THR A 47 0.75 -9.17 6.26
C THR A 47 2.09 -9.39 5.57
N LEU A 48 2.20 -10.39 4.70
CA LEU A 48 3.41 -10.63 3.91
C LEU A 48 3.73 -9.45 3.00
N ALA A 49 2.75 -8.92 2.26
CA ALA A 49 2.95 -7.76 1.38
C ALA A 49 3.42 -6.52 2.17
N SER A 50 2.89 -6.32 3.38
CA SER A 50 3.29 -5.24 4.28
C SER A 50 4.69 -5.45 4.87
N ALA A 51 5.04 -6.69 5.26
CA ALA A 51 6.34 -7.00 5.84
C ALA A 51 7.48 -6.86 4.82
N LEU A 52 7.21 -7.14 3.54
CA LEU A 52 8.18 -7.00 2.47
C LEU A 52 8.65 -5.54 2.25
N ASP A 53 7.83 -4.53 2.62
CA ASP A 53 8.20 -3.11 2.60
C ASP A 53 9.33 -2.74 3.58
N GLY A 54 9.30 -3.36 4.76
CA GLY A 54 10.39 -3.17 5.72
C GLY A 54 11.68 -3.81 5.20
N LEU A 55 11.54 -4.94 4.49
CA LEU A 55 12.64 -5.75 4.04
C LEU A 55 13.35 -5.16 2.81
N ASP A 56 12.62 -4.70 1.78
CA ASP A 56 13.23 -4.07 0.61
C ASP A 56 14.01 -2.79 0.98
N GLY A 57 13.45 -1.95 1.86
CA GLY A 57 14.10 -0.75 2.37
C GLY A 57 15.29 -1.05 3.29
N TRP A 58 15.26 -2.15 4.04
CA TRP A 58 16.44 -2.60 4.80
C TRP A 58 17.55 -3.08 3.86
N ILE A 59 17.23 -3.91 2.86
CA ILE A 59 18.19 -4.42 1.89
C ILE A 59 18.78 -3.29 1.04
N ALA A 60 17.97 -2.35 0.56
CA ALA A 60 18.43 -1.23 -0.25
C ALA A 60 19.47 -0.38 0.50
N ARG A 61 19.25 -0.14 1.80
CA ARG A 61 20.18 0.60 2.67
C ARG A 61 21.44 -0.19 3.01
N HIS A 62 21.29 -1.47 3.36
CA HIS A 62 22.42 -2.27 3.82
C HIS A 62 23.37 -2.66 2.69
N PHE A 63 22.86 -2.86 1.48
CA PHE A 63 23.64 -3.26 0.31
C PHE A 63 23.92 -2.10 -0.66
N ASN A 64 23.56 -0.86 -0.30
CA ASN A 64 23.69 0.33 -1.14
C ASN A 64 23.06 0.16 -2.53
N GLN A 65 21.98 -0.61 -2.62
CA GLN A 65 21.28 -0.95 -3.86
C GLN A 65 20.14 0.03 -4.12
N LYS A 66 20.49 1.26 -4.49
CA LYS A 66 19.51 2.28 -4.88
C LYS A 66 19.19 2.14 -6.36
N SER A 67 17.91 1.95 -6.68
CA SER A 67 17.43 1.89 -8.06
C SER A 67 16.37 2.96 -8.30
N VAL A 68 16.47 3.67 -9.42
CA VAL A 68 15.48 4.69 -9.82
C VAL A 68 14.09 4.07 -9.96
N THR A 69 14.01 2.85 -10.51
CA THR A 69 12.75 2.13 -10.68
C THR A 69 12.12 1.75 -9.34
N GLY A 70 12.91 1.26 -8.37
CA GLY A 70 12.40 0.97 -7.03
C GLY A 70 11.89 2.22 -6.33
N ALA A 71 12.64 3.33 -6.41
CA ALA A 71 12.26 4.60 -5.78
C ALA A 71 10.93 5.18 -6.31
N ILE A 72 10.56 4.89 -7.57
CA ILE A 72 9.26 5.28 -8.14
C ILE A 72 8.17 4.28 -7.78
N LEU A 73 8.49 2.98 -7.77
CA LEU A 73 7.52 1.92 -7.49
C LEU A 73 7.14 1.84 -6.01
N ASP A 74 8.04 2.17 -5.08
CA ASP A 74 7.76 2.05 -3.64
C ASP A 74 6.56 2.94 -3.22
N PRO A 75 6.52 4.27 -3.50
CA PRO A 75 5.37 5.09 -3.15
C PRO A 75 4.05 4.66 -3.82
N LEU A 76 4.15 4.11 -5.04
CA LEU A 76 2.98 3.59 -5.76
C LEU A 76 2.44 2.33 -5.07
N THR A 77 3.34 1.41 -4.71
CA THR A 77 3.00 0.15 -4.06
C THR A 77 2.44 0.39 -2.67
N ASP A 78 3.00 1.36 -1.92
CA ASP A 78 2.51 1.73 -0.58
C ASP A 78 1.09 2.27 -0.62
N LYS A 79 0.81 3.20 -1.55
CA LYS A 79 -0.56 3.73 -1.72
C LYS A 79 -1.52 2.65 -2.21
N ALA A 80 -1.08 1.79 -3.13
CA ALA A 80 -1.91 0.70 -3.63
C ALA A 80 -2.24 -0.31 -2.52
N LEU A 81 -1.27 -0.69 -1.69
CA LEU A 81 -1.48 -1.61 -0.56
C LEU A 81 -2.44 -1.00 0.48
N LEU A 82 -2.26 0.29 0.82
CA LEU A 82 -3.17 1.01 1.71
C LEU A 82 -4.61 1.03 1.16
N MET A 83 -4.79 1.43 -0.10
CA MET A 83 -6.11 1.55 -0.71
C MET A 83 -6.79 0.18 -0.87
N THR A 84 -6.02 -0.84 -1.24
CA THR A 84 -6.53 -2.21 -1.33
C THR A 84 -6.80 -2.83 0.02
N GLY A 85 -6.19 -2.40 1.12
CA GLY A 85 -6.58 -2.78 2.49
C GLY A 85 -7.89 -2.12 2.94
N LEU A 86 -8.01 -0.81 2.73
CA LEU A 86 -9.16 -0.02 3.18
C LEU A 86 -10.45 -0.33 2.40
N THR A 87 -10.34 -0.55 1.08
CA THR A 87 -11.51 -0.74 0.21
C THR A 87 -12.31 -2.00 0.57
N PRO A 88 -11.71 -3.21 0.64
CA PRO A 88 -12.40 -4.41 1.13
C PRO A 88 -12.82 -4.28 2.60
N ALA A 89 -12.06 -3.62 3.46
CA ALA A 89 -12.50 -3.40 4.85
C ALA A 89 -13.79 -2.56 4.96
N THR A 90 -14.10 -1.77 3.92
CA THR A 90 -15.30 -0.92 3.85
C THR A 90 -16.45 -1.58 3.10
N PHE A 91 -16.16 -2.28 1.99
CA PHE A 91 -17.18 -2.73 1.04
C PHE A 91 -17.37 -4.25 0.97
N VAL A 92 -16.48 -5.03 1.59
CA VAL A 92 -16.59 -6.50 1.62
C VAL A 92 -17.18 -6.91 2.97
N ASN A 93 -18.11 -7.86 2.93
CA ASN A 93 -18.68 -8.47 4.13
C ASN A 93 -17.67 -9.45 4.75
N TRP A 94 -17.22 -9.17 5.98
CA TRP A 94 -16.25 -10.01 6.68
C TRP A 94 -16.89 -11.01 7.66
N GLY A 95 -18.19 -11.28 7.53
CA GLY A 95 -18.94 -12.13 8.46
C GLY A 95 -19.34 -11.43 9.75
N THR A 96 -19.17 -10.10 9.79
CA THR A 96 -19.56 -9.24 10.90
C THR A 96 -20.31 -8.03 10.36
N ASP A 97 -21.27 -7.50 11.11
CA ASP A 97 -21.98 -6.26 10.73
C ASP A 97 -21.06 -5.02 10.69
N TRP A 98 -19.82 -5.17 11.18
CA TRP A 98 -18.82 -4.12 11.16
C TRP A 98 -18.23 -3.91 9.76
N HIS A 99 -18.26 -2.65 9.33
CA HIS A 99 -17.58 -2.17 8.14
C HIS A 99 -16.83 -0.89 8.49
N LEU A 100 -15.69 -0.68 7.85
CA LEU A 100 -14.99 0.59 7.98
C LEU A 100 -15.84 1.72 7.37
N PRO A 101 -16.08 2.84 8.06
CA PRO A 101 -16.92 3.90 7.50
C PRO A 101 -16.30 4.53 6.25
N VAL A 102 -17.13 4.80 5.23
CA VAL A 102 -16.68 5.41 3.96
C VAL A 102 -15.98 6.75 4.17
N TRP A 103 -16.38 7.53 5.18
CA TRP A 103 -15.72 8.80 5.50
C TRP A 103 -14.23 8.64 5.80
N PHE A 104 -13.80 7.49 6.33
CA PHE A 104 -12.39 7.24 6.62
C PHE A 104 -11.57 7.13 5.34
N ILE A 105 -12.06 6.39 4.33
CA ILE A 105 -11.42 6.33 3.00
C ILE A 105 -11.35 7.73 2.39
N VAL A 106 -12.45 8.49 2.46
CA VAL A 106 -12.50 9.85 1.93
C VAL A 106 -11.46 10.74 2.62
N LEU A 107 -11.30 10.66 3.94
CA LEU A 107 -10.27 11.42 4.66
C LEU A 107 -8.86 11.03 4.25
N VAL A 108 -8.58 9.73 4.06
CA VAL A 108 -7.26 9.26 3.61
C VAL A 108 -6.93 9.83 2.23
N ILE A 109 -7.88 9.76 1.29
CA ILE A 109 -7.73 10.32 -0.05
C ILE A 109 -7.58 11.85 0.02
N ALA A 110 -8.39 12.53 0.83
CA ALA A 110 -8.34 13.98 0.98
C ALA A 110 -6.98 14.45 1.52
N ARG A 111 -6.44 13.78 2.53
CA ARG A 111 -5.11 14.03 3.08
C ARG A 111 -4.01 13.85 2.02
N ASP A 112 -4.13 12.84 1.16
CA ASP A 112 -3.18 12.62 0.08
C ASP A 112 -3.27 13.70 -1.01
N LEU A 113 -4.48 14.18 -1.32
CA LEU A 113 -4.69 15.30 -2.23
C LEU A 113 -4.18 16.62 -1.65
N GLU A 114 -4.33 16.85 -0.35
CA GLU A 114 -3.82 18.03 0.35
C GLU A 114 -2.29 18.11 0.25
N ILE A 115 -1.58 16.99 0.47
CA ILE A 115 -0.12 16.94 0.34
C ILE A 115 0.32 17.28 -1.09
N ILE A 116 -0.34 16.69 -2.10
CA ILE A 116 -0.02 16.93 -3.51
C ILE A 116 -0.34 18.38 -3.90
N GLY A 117 -1.49 18.91 -3.46
CA GLY A 117 -1.90 20.28 -3.71
C GLY A 117 -0.98 21.30 -3.05
N GLY A 118 -0.56 21.04 -1.81
CA GLY A 118 0.42 21.86 -1.09
C GLY A 118 1.76 21.90 -1.81
N ASP A 119 2.27 20.76 -2.27
CA ASP A 119 3.51 20.69 -3.06
C ASP A 119 3.39 21.48 -4.36
N PHE A 120 2.28 21.34 -5.09
CA PHE A 120 2.02 22.07 -6.33
C PHE A 120 1.95 23.59 -6.13
N ILE A 121 1.34 24.06 -5.04
CA ILE A 121 1.24 25.49 -4.69
C ILE A 121 2.62 26.06 -4.30
N LEU A 122 3.44 25.29 -3.60
CA LEU A 122 4.77 25.71 -3.14
C LEU A 122 5.85 25.59 -4.23
N TYR A 123 5.65 24.73 -5.23
CA TYR A 123 6.55 24.54 -6.36
C TYR A 123 7.00 25.86 -7.04
N PRO A 124 6.12 26.80 -7.40
CA PRO A 124 6.53 28.07 -8.01
C PRO A 124 7.25 29.02 -7.05
N ILE A 125 7.08 28.85 -5.73
CA ILE A 125 7.68 29.71 -4.70
C ILE A 125 9.11 29.27 -4.39
N HIS A 126 9.40 27.96 -4.46
CA HIS A 126 10.75 27.41 -4.31
C HIS A 126 11.55 27.46 -5.62
N LYS A 127 12.06 28.63 -5.99
CA LYS A 127 13.17 28.79 -6.97
C LYS A 127 14.55 28.42 -6.39
N LYS A 128 14.62 27.47 -5.48
CA LYS A 128 15.88 26.86 -5.03
C LYS A 128 15.82 25.38 -5.39
N GLY A 129 16.92 24.87 -5.93
CA GLY A 129 17.05 23.51 -6.42
C GLY A 129 16.60 22.43 -5.41
N PRO A 130 16.55 21.16 -5.85
CA PRO A 130 15.89 20.07 -5.12
C PRO A 130 16.20 20.15 -3.62
N LEU A 131 15.13 20.18 -2.81
CA LEU A 131 15.23 20.19 -1.35
C LEU A 131 16.17 19.06 -0.94
N GLU A 132 17.35 19.39 -0.42
CA GLU A 132 18.23 18.38 0.15
C GLU A 132 17.46 17.68 1.26
N PRO A 133 17.26 16.35 1.17
CA PRO A 133 16.50 15.64 2.17
C PRO A 133 17.19 15.78 3.53
N PRO A 134 16.43 15.82 4.64
CA PRO A 134 17.02 15.77 5.97
C PRO A 134 17.91 14.54 6.10
N SER A 135 18.89 14.54 7.00
CA SER A 135 19.75 13.35 7.26
C SER A 135 18.98 12.10 7.70
N THR A 136 17.68 12.24 7.99
CA THR A 136 16.70 11.20 8.31
C THR A 136 15.72 10.89 7.18
N GLY A 137 15.75 11.65 6.08
CA GLY A 137 14.97 11.44 4.86
C GLY A 137 15.60 10.38 3.98
N LYS A 138 14.81 9.38 3.58
CA LYS A 138 15.23 8.26 2.73
C LYS A 138 15.69 8.80 1.36
N VAL A 139 17.01 8.84 1.15
CA VAL A 139 17.62 8.60 -0.18
C VAL A 139 18.12 7.18 -0.17
#